data_AF-A0A640SB85-F1
#
_entry.id   AF-A0A640SB85-F1
#
_cell.length_a   1.000
_cell.length_b   1.000
_cell.length_c   1.000
_cell.angle_alpha   90.00
_cell.angle_beta   90.00
_cell.angle_gamma   90.00
#
_symmetry.space_group_name_H-M   'P 1'
#
loop_
_entity.id
_entity.type
_entity.pdbx_description
1 polymer ?
#
loop_
_entity_poly.entity_id
_entity_poly.type
_entity_poly.pdbx_seq_one_letter_code
_entity_poly.pdbx_strand_id
1 'polypeptide(L)'
;MPKFQTRAARVARQIQAASGVKYTTALRLFAPAQEELDLADAMRTAGLTTAADSLTRITLVLAERGMWVGAYAHIENEFIDADPTKVRKARAVCLEAGNAVMRREGFLEAGFEPGAEIYHTAFLALSRAGAVPDGRRLARAAVGVFDSDPLMCSDVIRSEGRCPFTYERADELTGPDTPAAVAARKAARAMAAASRVQVHGDEEWHEAAELLVGAAWHGSVAAGLPPLHGLSEFQDFFETVMERVLDVGP
;
A
#
# COMPACT_ATOMS: atom_id res chain seq x y z
N MET A 1 -29.84 -24.21 -8.12
CA MET A 1 -29.30 -22.87 -7.81
C MET A 1 -27.96 -22.70 -8.51
N PRO A 2 -27.76 -21.69 -9.36
CA PRO A 2 -26.41 -21.39 -9.83
C PRO A 2 -25.56 -21.04 -8.60
N LYS A 3 -24.45 -21.75 -8.38
CA LYS A 3 -23.50 -21.37 -7.33
C LYS A 3 -22.96 -20.00 -7.70
N PHE A 4 -23.21 -18.98 -6.88
CA PHE A 4 -22.56 -17.68 -7.03
C PHE A 4 -21.04 -17.92 -7.09
N GLN A 5 -20.44 -17.68 -8.25
CA GLN A 5 -19.00 -17.76 -8.39
C GLN A 5 -18.40 -16.53 -7.71
N THR A 6 -17.53 -16.76 -6.75
CA THR A 6 -16.75 -15.69 -6.13
C THR A 6 -15.86 -15.01 -7.18
N ARG A 7 -15.46 -13.77 -6.89
CA ARG A 7 -14.52 -12.99 -7.71
C ARG A 7 -13.28 -13.82 -8.08
N ALA A 8 -12.64 -14.41 -7.06
CA ALA A 8 -11.48 -15.30 -7.20
C ALA A 8 -11.77 -16.52 -8.07
N ALA A 9 -12.93 -17.18 -7.89
CA ALA A 9 -13.28 -18.35 -8.69
C ALA A 9 -13.45 -18.02 -10.18
N ARG A 10 -14.03 -16.86 -10.50
CA ARG A 10 -14.18 -16.38 -11.88
C ARG A 10 -12.81 -16.12 -12.51
N VAL A 11 -11.92 -15.39 -11.84
CA VAL A 11 -10.58 -15.07 -12.36
C VAL A 11 -9.72 -16.34 -12.48
N ALA A 12 -9.76 -17.25 -11.51
CA ALA A 12 -9.04 -18.52 -11.58
C ALA A 12 -9.46 -19.38 -12.78
N ARG A 13 -10.73 -19.34 -13.20
CA ARG A 13 -11.21 -20.00 -14.42
C ARG A 13 -10.67 -19.34 -15.69
N GLN A 14 -10.61 -18.01 -15.71
CA GLN A 14 -10.02 -17.27 -16.83
C GLN A 14 -8.52 -17.58 -16.97
N ILE A 15 -7.79 -17.58 -15.85
CA ILE A 15 -6.37 -17.96 -15.82
C ILE A 15 -6.20 -19.39 -16.34
N GLN A 16 -6.97 -20.36 -15.82
CA GLN A 16 -6.90 -21.74 -16.28
C GLN A 16 -7.09 -21.86 -17.80
N ALA A 17 -8.09 -21.17 -18.34
CA ALA A 17 -8.37 -21.20 -19.77
C ALA A 17 -7.29 -20.53 -20.61
N ALA A 18 -6.69 -19.44 -20.12
CA ALA A 18 -5.77 -18.61 -20.88
C ALA A 18 -4.31 -19.10 -20.81
N SER A 19 -3.89 -19.69 -19.70
CA SER A 19 -2.49 -20.04 -19.43
C SER A 19 -2.24 -21.54 -19.19
N GLY A 20 -3.31 -22.33 -19.00
CA GLY A 20 -3.22 -23.75 -18.68
C GLY A 20 -2.85 -24.07 -17.24
N VAL A 21 -2.67 -23.07 -16.38
CA VAL A 21 -2.46 -23.25 -14.93
C VAL A 21 -3.68 -23.94 -14.32
N LYS A 22 -3.47 -24.93 -13.44
CA LYS A 22 -4.56 -25.65 -12.79
C LYS A 22 -5.45 -24.68 -12.01
N TYR A 23 -6.77 -24.83 -12.11
CA TYR A 23 -7.75 -24.00 -11.40
C TYR A 23 -7.46 -23.85 -9.91
N THR A 24 -7.10 -24.94 -9.23
CA THR A 24 -6.78 -24.92 -7.79
C THR A 24 -5.52 -24.14 -7.48
N THR A 25 -4.53 -24.16 -8.37
CA THR A 25 -3.32 -23.34 -8.24
C THR A 25 -3.69 -21.87 -8.46
N ALA A 26 -4.39 -21.55 -9.54
CA ALA A 26 -4.83 -20.19 -9.84
C ALA A 26 -5.69 -19.60 -8.72
N LEU A 27 -6.60 -20.37 -8.13
CA LEU A 27 -7.46 -19.93 -7.04
C LEU A 27 -6.67 -19.52 -5.78
N ARG A 28 -5.57 -20.21 -5.49
CA ARG A 28 -4.70 -19.90 -4.33
C ARG A 28 -3.89 -18.62 -4.50
N LEU A 29 -3.78 -18.10 -5.73
CA LEU A 29 -3.09 -16.85 -6.01
C LEU A 29 -3.92 -15.62 -5.61
N PHE A 30 -5.21 -15.79 -5.27
CA PHE A 30 -6.02 -14.68 -4.79
C PHE A 30 -5.71 -14.39 -3.32
N ALA A 31 -4.85 -13.40 -3.09
CA ALA A 31 -4.41 -12.96 -1.78
C ALA A 31 -4.56 -11.43 -1.67
N PRO A 32 -5.73 -10.93 -1.26
CA PRO A 32 -5.87 -9.51 -0.90
C PRO A 32 -5.06 -9.21 0.37
N ALA A 33 -4.39 -8.06 0.40
CA ALA A 33 -3.65 -7.59 1.58
C ALA A 33 -4.64 -7.37 2.73
N GLN A 34 -4.44 -8.08 3.85
CA GLN A 34 -5.39 -8.07 4.96
C GLN A 34 -5.32 -6.75 5.72
N GLU A 35 -4.14 -6.18 5.80
CA GLU A 35 -3.80 -4.91 6.44
C GLU A 35 -4.57 -3.75 5.80
N GLU A 36 -4.68 -3.73 4.47
CA GLU A 36 -5.50 -2.76 3.73
C GLU A 36 -7.00 -2.94 4.01
N LEU A 37 -7.48 -4.18 4.14
CA LEU A 37 -8.88 -4.47 4.48
C LEU A 37 -9.21 -4.08 5.91
N ASP A 38 -8.27 -4.27 6.84
CA ASP A 38 -8.39 -3.85 8.24
C ASP A 38 -8.42 -2.32 8.35
N LEU A 39 -7.62 -1.62 7.54
CA LEU A 39 -7.70 -0.17 7.38
C LEU A 39 -9.07 0.27 6.85
N ALA A 40 -9.58 -0.39 5.81
CA ALA A 40 -10.92 -0.09 5.29
C ALA A 40 -12.01 -0.30 6.35
N ASP A 41 -11.95 -1.36 7.17
CA ASP A 41 -12.91 -1.59 8.26
C ASP A 41 -12.81 -0.52 9.36
N ALA A 42 -11.60 -0.14 9.75
CA ALA A 42 -11.38 0.92 10.72
C ALA A 42 -11.93 2.26 10.21
N MET A 43 -11.71 2.58 8.93
CA MET A 43 -12.25 3.77 8.26
C MET A 43 -13.78 3.75 8.23
N ARG A 44 -14.39 2.62 7.91
CA ARG A 44 -15.85 2.45 7.93
C ARG A 44 -16.43 2.68 9.32
N THR A 45 -15.78 2.11 10.35
CA THR A 45 -16.15 2.33 11.76
C THR A 45 -16.06 3.81 12.15
N ALA A 46 -15.11 4.55 11.61
CA ALA A 46 -14.91 5.97 11.86
C ALA A 46 -15.82 6.91 11.05
N GLY A 47 -16.72 6.35 10.22
CA GLY A 47 -17.65 7.10 9.37
C GLY A 47 -17.06 7.55 8.02
N LEU A 48 -15.87 7.08 7.66
CA LEU A 48 -15.18 7.40 6.40
C LEU A 48 -15.51 6.35 5.32
N THR A 49 -16.80 6.14 5.07
CA THR A 49 -17.33 5.05 4.24
C THR A 49 -16.86 5.11 2.79
N THR A 50 -16.87 6.29 2.17
CA THR A 50 -16.42 6.46 0.77
C THR A 50 -14.95 6.05 0.60
N ALA A 51 -14.07 6.46 1.52
CA ALA A 51 -12.66 6.09 1.49
C ALA A 51 -12.47 4.58 1.75
N ALA A 52 -13.20 4.02 2.72
CA ALA A 52 -13.18 2.59 3.01
C ALA A 52 -13.61 1.72 1.82
N ASP A 53 -14.68 2.12 1.12
CA ASP A 53 -15.20 1.39 -0.04
C ASP A 53 -14.24 1.50 -1.24
N SER A 54 -13.61 2.66 -1.43
CA SER A 54 -12.56 2.84 -2.44
C SER A 54 -11.35 1.93 -2.15
N LEU A 55 -10.84 1.94 -0.91
CA LEU A 55 -9.72 1.08 -0.51
C LEU A 55 -10.05 -0.39 -0.69
N THR A 56 -11.21 -0.85 -0.21
CA THR A 56 -11.67 -2.25 -0.41
C THR A 56 -11.67 -2.63 -1.89
N ARG A 57 -12.13 -1.73 -2.77
CA ARG A 57 -12.14 -1.97 -4.21
C ARG A 57 -10.72 -2.10 -4.76
N ILE A 58 -9.82 -1.19 -4.40
CA ILE A 58 -8.42 -1.17 -4.85
C ILE A 58 -7.71 -2.47 -4.44
N THR A 59 -7.79 -2.84 -3.16
CA THR A 59 -7.17 -4.06 -2.62
C THR A 59 -7.60 -5.30 -3.41
N LEU A 60 -8.90 -5.42 -3.70
CA LEU A 60 -9.43 -6.57 -4.45
C LEU A 60 -9.00 -6.55 -5.93
N VAL A 61 -8.85 -5.37 -6.53
CA VAL A 61 -8.39 -5.19 -7.91
C VAL A 61 -6.90 -5.53 -8.03
N LEU A 62 -6.08 -5.09 -7.07
CA LEU A 62 -4.67 -5.46 -6.97
C LEU A 62 -4.51 -6.96 -6.76
N ALA A 63 -5.33 -7.59 -5.91
CA ALA A 63 -5.35 -9.03 -5.75
C ALA A 63 -5.72 -9.76 -7.05
N GLU A 64 -6.73 -9.28 -7.80
CA GLU A 64 -7.08 -9.84 -9.12
C GLU A 64 -5.92 -9.73 -10.12
N ARG A 65 -5.24 -8.58 -10.20
CA ARG A 65 -4.04 -8.39 -11.02
C ARG A 65 -2.93 -9.33 -10.56
N GLY A 66 -2.71 -9.44 -9.26
CA GLY A 66 -1.73 -10.32 -8.63
C GLY A 66 -1.93 -11.78 -9.01
N MET A 67 -3.17 -12.25 -9.15
CA MET A 67 -3.44 -13.61 -9.65
C MET A 67 -2.87 -13.85 -11.06
N TRP A 68 -3.01 -12.87 -11.96
CA TRP A 68 -2.48 -12.99 -13.32
C TRP A 68 -0.95 -12.96 -13.33
N VAL A 69 -0.35 -12.04 -12.57
CA VAL A 69 1.12 -11.96 -12.43
C VAL A 69 1.67 -13.24 -11.81
N GLY A 70 1.04 -13.75 -10.75
CA GLY A 70 1.42 -15.00 -10.10
C GLY A 70 1.25 -16.23 -10.99
N ALA A 71 0.25 -16.24 -11.87
CA ALA A 71 0.07 -17.32 -12.84
C ALA A 71 1.20 -17.35 -13.88
N TYR A 72 1.65 -16.17 -14.31
CA TYR A 72 2.85 -16.05 -15.15
C TYR A 72 4.10 -16.53 -14.39
N ALA A 73 4.33 -16.04 -13.17
CA ALA A 73 5.50 -16.44 -12.36
C ALA A 73 5.55 -17.96 -12.14
N HIS A 74 4.39 -18.60 -11.93
CA HIS A 74 4.30 -20.05 -11.82
C HIS A 74 4.75 -20.76 -13.11
N ILE A 75 4.33 -20.28 -14.29
CA ILE A 75 4.77 -20.85 -15.58
C ILE A 75 6.25 -20.57 -15.83
N GLU A 76 6.72 -19.37 -15.53
CA GLU A 76 8.12 -19.01 -15.67
C GLU A 76 9.01 -19.95 -14.85
N ASN A 77 8.73 -20.10 -13.56
CA ASN A 77 9.49 -20.99 -12.67
C ASN A 77 9.48 -22.46 -13.14
N GLU A 78 8.40 -22.93 -13.76
CA GLU A 78 8.32 -24.31 -14.25
C GLU A 78 8.98 -24.53 -15.62
N PHE A 79 9.06 -23.50 -16.48
CA PHE A 79 9.37 -23.66 -17.90
C PHE A 79 10.46 -22.73 -18.45
N ILE A 80 11.11 -21.89 -17.63
CA ILE A 80 12.10 -20.90 -18.10
C ILE A 80 13.21 -21.52 -18.97
N ASP A 81 13.75 -22.67 -18.55
CA ASP A 81 14.80 -23.37 -19.29
C ASP A 81 14.27 -24.41 -20.29
N ALA A 82 13.07 -24.94 -20.04
CA ALA A 82 12.51 -26.05 -20.80
C ALA A 82 11.70 -25.61 -22.04
N ASP A 83 10.97 -24.50 -21.93
CA ASP A 83 10.15 -23.96 -23.03
C ASP A 83 10.03 -22.42 -22.94
N PRO A 84 11.05 -21.68 -23.42
CA PRO A 84 11.04 -20.23 -23.44
C PRO A 84 9.90 -19.62 -24.26
N THR A 85 9.37 -20.38 -25.24
CA THR A 85 8.26 -19.92 -26.08
C THR A 85 6.96 -19.91 -25.28
N LYS A 86 6.73 -20.94 -24.47
CA LYS A 86 5.60 -21.00 -23.54
C LYS A 86 5.67 -19.89 -22.50
N VAL A 87 6.84 -19.63 -21.92
CA VAL A 87 7.03 -18.52 -20.96
C VAL A 87 6.71 -17.18 -21.61
N ARG A 88 7.22 -16.91 -22.82
CA ARG A 88 6.94 -15.67 -23.55
C ARG A 88 5.45 -15.48 -23.84
N LYS A 89 4.75 -16.53 -24.27
CA LYS A 89 3.30 -16.50 -24.52
C LYS A 89 2.52 -16.25 -23.22
N ALA A 90 2.88 -16.95 -22.14
CA ALA A 90 2.26 -16.78 -20.83
C ALA A 90 2.45 -15.36 -20.29
N ARG A 91 3.66 -14.80 -20.41
CA ARG A 91 3.96 -13.42 -20.05
C ARG A 91 3.03 -12.44 -20.77
N ALA A 92 2.95 -12.53 -22.10
CA ALA A 92 2.10 -11.63 -22.89
C ALA A 92 0.62 -11.72 -22.50
N VAL A 93 0.08 -12.94 -22.38
CA VAL A 93 -1.33 -13.17 -22.04
C VAL A 93 -1.66 -12.71 -20.62
N CYS A 94 -0.84 -13.09 -19.63
CA CYS A 94 -1.12 -12.81 -18.24
C CYS A 94 -0.93 -11.32 -17.91
N LEU A 95 0.13 -10.69 -18.42
CA LEU A 95 0.33 -9.26 -18.18
C LEU A 95 -0.76 -8.41 -18.85
N GLU A 96 -1.17 -8.75 -20.08
CA GLU A 96 -2.26 -8.05 -20.74
C GLU A 96 -3.60 -8.24 -20.00
N ALA A 97 -3.90 -9.45 -19.53
CA ALA A 97 -5.12 -9.70 -18.75
C ALA A 97 -5.10 -8.98 -17.39
N GLY A 98 -3.96 -8.98 -16.69
CA GLY A 98 -3.78 -8.22 -15.46
C GLY A 98 -3.92 -6.71 -15.68
N ASN A 99 -3.35 -6.19 -16.77
CA ASN A 99 -3.52 -4.79 -17.16
C ASN A 99 -4.96 -4.49 -17.56
N ALA A 100 -5.67 -5.41 -18.22
CA ALA A 100 -7.09 -5.22 -18.55
C ALA A 100 -7.96 -5.08 -17.28
N VAL A 101 -7.62 -5.79 -16.20
CA VAL A 101 -8.25 -5.61 -14.88
C VAL A 101 -8.04 -4.17 -14.39
N MET A 102 -6.80 -3.67 -14.41
CA MET A 102 -6.49 -2.31 -13.98
C MET A 102 -7.15 -1.23 -14.84
N ARG A 103 -7.14 -1.39 -16.17
CA ARG A 103 -7.80 -0.47 -17.13
C ARG A 103 -9.29 -0.36 -16.88
N ARG A 104 -9.98 -1.48 -16.65
CA ARG A 104 -11.43 -1.48 -16.36
C ARG A 104 -11.78 -0.66 -15.12
N GLU A 105 -10.84 -0.57 -14.18
CA GLU A 105 -11.02 0.13 -12.91
C GLU A 105 -10.43 1.54 -12.92
N GLY A 106 -9.79 1.94 -14.02
CA GLY A 106 -9.27 3.30 -14.26
C GLY A 106 -7.85 3.57 -13.74
N PHE A 107 -7.02 2.54 -13.53
CA PHE A 107 -5.70 2.68 -12.92
C PHE A 107 -4.51 2.75 -13.90
N LEU A 108 -4.73 2.65 -15.21
CA LEU A 108 -3.64 2.63 -16.21
C LEU A 108 -3.54 3.93 -17.02
N GLU A 109 -3.99 5.05 -16.45
CA GLU A 109 -3.61 6.38 -16.94
C GLU A 109 -2.15 6.63 -16.54
N ALA A 110 -1.35 7.25 -17.43
CA ALA A 110 0.06 7.47 -17.19
C ALA A 110 0.25 8.36 -15.95
N GLY A 111 1.16 7.96 -15.05
CA GLY A 111 1.42 8.67 -13.79
C GLY A 111 0.64 8.17 -12.57
N PHE A 112 -0.30 7.23 -12.74
CA PHE A 112 -1.09 6.70 -11.62
C PHE A 112 -0.46 5.47 -10.97
N GLU A 113 -0.30 5.54 -9.65
CA GLU A 113 0.11 4.43 -8.80
C GLU A 113 -1.04 4.04 -7.85
N PRO A 114 -1.67 2.87 -8.02
CA PRO A 114 -2.71 2.38 -7.10
C PRO A 114 -2.25 2.35 -5.64
N GLY A 115 -0.96 2.09 -5.41
CA GLY A 115 -0.36 2.16 -4.07
C GLY A 115 -0.52 3.53 -3.41
N ALA A 116 -0.52 4.61 -4.19
CA ALA A 116 -0.65 5.97 -3.65
C ALA A 116 -2.00 6.15 -2.93
N GLU A 117 -3.08 5.55 -3.44
CA GLU A 117 -4.41 5.62 -2.80
C GLU A 117 -4.48 4.88 -1.46
N ILE A 118 -3.66 3.84 -1.26
CA ILE A 118 -3.54 3.15 0.03
C ILE A 118 -2.92 4.10 1.06
N TYR A 119 -1.79 4.74 0.71
CA TYR A 119 -1.15 5.71 1.61
C TYR A 119 -2.00 6.97 1.83
N HIS A 120 -2.72 7.45 0.82
CA HIS A 120 -3.68 8.53 1.01
C HIS A 120 -4.75 8.15 2.04
N THR A 121 -5.24 6.90 2.00
CA THR A 121 -6.22 6.40 2.96
C THR A 121 -5.62 6.30 4.37
N ALA A 122 -4.37 5.87 4.49
CA ALA A 122 -3.64 5.87 5.76
C ALA A 122 -3.45 7.29 6.32
N PHE A 123 -3.12 8.26 5.47
CA PHE A 123 -3.06 9.68 5.84
C PHE A 123 -4.40 10.20 6.37
N LEU A 124 -5.52 9.88 5.71
CA LEU A 124 -6.85 10.24 6.19
C LEU A 124 -7.17 9.59 7.54
N ALA A 125 -6.81 8.33 7.72
CA ALA A 125 -7.00 7.62 8.97
C ALA A 125 -6.21 8.25 10.12
N LEU A 126 -4.95 8.62 9.89
CA LEU A 126 -4.11 9.31 10.87
C LEU A 126 -4.62 10.74 11.17
N SER A 127 -5.05 11.46 10.13
CA SER A 127 -5.70 12.78 10.30
C SER A 127 -6.95 12.68 11.16
N ARG A 128 -7.79 11.66 10.92
CA ARG A 128 -9.00 11.40 11.72
C ARG A 128 -8.66 10.97 13.14
N ALA A 129 -7.66 10.12 13.32
CA ALA A 129 -7.17 9.71 14.63
C ALA A 129 -6.65 10.91 15.45
N GLY A 130 -5.99 11.87 14.79
CA GLY A 130 -5.50 13.11 15.40
C GLY A 130 -6.58 14.11 15.81
N ALA A 131 -7.81 13.95 15.30
CA ALA A 131 -8.94 14.84 15.57
C ALA A 131 -9.83 14.36 16.74
N VAL A 132 -9.55 13.18 17.32
CA VAL A 132 -10.35 12.59 18.39
C VAL A 132 -9.50 12.22 19.61
N PRO A 133 -10.07 12.15 20.84
CA PRO A 133 -9.28 11.85 22.04
C PRO A 133 -8.65 10.44 22.03
N ASP A 134 -9.37 9.45 21.48
CA ASP A 134 -8.90 8.07 21.31
C ASP A 134 -9.03 7.63 19.85
N GLY A 135 -7.95 7.83 19.08
CA GLY A 135 -7.83 7.42 17.69
C GLY A 135 -7.00 6.15 17.49
N ARG A 136 -6.66 5.42 18.55
CA ARG A 136 -5.64 4.35 18.51
C ARG A 136 -5.95 3.24 17.51
N ARG A 137 -7.22 2.85 17.38
CA ARG A 137 -7.64 1.81 16.42
C ARG A 137 -7.36 2.24 14.97
N LEU A 138 -7.72 3.47 14.62
CA LEU A 138 -7.43 4.03 13.30
C LEU A 138 -5.93 4.14 13.06
N ALA A 139 -5.17 4.62 14.06
CA ALA A 139 -3.73 4.71 13.97
C ALA A 139 -3.07 3.34 13.75
N ARG A 140 -3.51 2.29 14.47
CA ARG A 140 -3.02 0.91 14.27
C ARG A 140 -3.27 0.42 12.85
N ALA A 141 -4.49 0.60 12.35
CA ALA A 141 -4.83 0.15 11.00
C ALA A 141 -4.07 0.93 9.93
N ALA A 142 -3.82 2.23 10.15
CA ALA A 142 -3.01 3.06 9.25
C ALA A 142 -1.52 2.68 9.28
N VAL A 143 -0.98 2.29 10.44
CA VAL A 143 0.41 1.81 10.56
C VAL A 143 0.58 0.45 9.87
N GLY A 144 -0.45 -0.40 9.88
CA GLY A 144 -0.39 -1.73 9.29
C GLY A 144 -0.09 -1.76 7.80
N VAL A 145 -0.32 -0.67 7.06
CA VAL A 145 -0.01 -0.60 5.61
C VAL A 145 1.42 -0.13 5.30
N PHE A 146 2.21 0.24 6.32
CA PHE A 146 3.63 0.54 6.17
C PHE A 146 4.45 -0.75 6.30
N ASP A 147 4.28 -1.72 5.41
CA ASP A 147 4.94 -3.03 5.48
C ASP A 147 6.07 -3.21 4.46
N SER A 148 6.34 -2.18 3.68
CA SER A 148 7.31 -2.17 2.58
C SER A 148 8.53 -1.31 2.91
N ASP A 149 9.58 -1.46 2.11
CA ASP A 149 10.82 -0.68 2.22
C ASP A 149 10.52 0.83 2.21
N PRO A 150 11.05 1.63 3.14
CA PRO A 150 10.83 3.07 3.18
C PRO A 150 11.12 3.79 1.85
N LEU A 151 12.10 3.35 1.07
CA LEU A 151 12.42 3.87 -0.26
C LEU A 151 11.28 3.56 -1.26
N MET A 152 10.75 2.34 -1.23
CA MET A 152 9.58 1.97 -2.05
C MET A 152 8.36 2.79 -1.64
N CYS A 153 8.12 2.97 -0.35
CA CYS A 153 7.05 3.82 0.15
C CYS A 153 7.24 5.28 -0.32
N SER A 154 8.48 5.75 -0.40
CA SER A 154 8.83 7.11 -0.85
C SER A 154 8.45 7.37 -2.30
N ASP A 155 8.58 6.38 -3.19
CA ASP A 155 8.16 6.52 -4.59
C ASP A 155 6.63 6.51 -4.72
N VAL A 156 5.99 5.64 -3.95
CA VAL A 156 4.53 5.50 -4.00
C VAL A 156 3.83 6.73 -3.43
N ILE A 157 4.30 7.30 -2.30
CA ILE A 157 3.66 8.46 -1.66
C ILE A 157 3.72 9.73 -2.51
N ARG A 158 4.72 9.84 -3.39
CA ARG A 158 4.92 10.97 -4.32
C ARG A 158 4.20 10.78 -5.66
N SER A 159 3.74 9.57 -5.95
CA SER A 159 3.02 9.26 -7.18
C SER A 159 1.58 9.77 -7.14
N GLU A 160 1.00 10.07 -8.30
CA GLU A 160 -0.39 10.47 -8.38
C GLU A 160 -1.31 9.26 -8.15
N GLY A 161 -2.43 9.47 -7.45
CA GLY A 161 -3.53 8.51 -7.38
C GLY A 161 -4.69 8.94 -8.30
N ARG A 162 -5.68 8.08 -8.51
CA ARG A 162 -6.88 8.45 -9.30
C ARG A 162 -7.77 9.46 -8.57
N CYS A 163 -7.73 9.44 -7.25
CA CYS A 163 -8.45 10.36 -6.38
C CYS A 163 -7.50 10.89 -5.30
N PRO A 164 -6.52 11.75 -5.65
CA PRO A 164 -5.58 12.27 -4.68
C PRO A 164 -6.35 13.14 -3.69
N PHE A 165 -6.30 12.78 -2.41
CA PHE A 165 -6.73 13.67 -1.34
C PHE A 165 -5.60 14.66 -1.10
N THR A 166 -5.93 15.92 -0.87
CA THR A 166 -4.88 16.93 -0.70
C THR A 166 -4.24 16.78 0.68
N TYR A 167 -2.97 16.37 0.69
CA TYR A 167 -2.04 16.52 1.82
C TYR A 167 -1.85 17.99 2.26
N GLU A 168 -2.34 18.93 1.46
CA GLU A 168 -2.20 20.38 1.62
C GLU A 168 -2.67 20.90 2.98
N ARG A 169 -3.62 20.23 3.65
CA ARG A 169 -4.17 20.68 4.95
C ARG A 169 -3.55 19.97 6.16
N ALA A 170 -2.43 19.28 5.99
CA ALA A 170 -1.81 18.55 7.08
C ALA A 170 -1.26 19.47 8.20
N ASP A 171 -0.82 20.67 7.85
CA ASP A 171 -0.41 21.71 8.78
C ASP A 171 -1.61 22.24 9.61
N GLU A 172 -2.78 22.39 8.99
CA GLU A 172 -4.05 22.81 9.62
C GLU A 172 -4.66 21.78 10.58
N LEU A 173 -4.12 20.56 10.67
CA LEU A 173 -4.65 19.52 11.56
C LEU A 173 -4.66 19.98 13.02
N THR A 174 -5.85 20.03 13.60
CA THR A 174 -6.10 20.33 15.01
C THR A 174 -6.81 19.16 15.69
N GLY A 175 -6.86 19.18 17.01
CA GLY A 175 -7.49 18.13 17.81
C GLY A 175 -7.05 18.21 19.26
N PRO A 176 -7.43 17.22 20.08
CA PRO A 176 -7.08 17.21 21.49
C PRO A 176 -5.57 17.06 21.70
N ASP A 177 -5.08 17.50 22.87
CA ASP A 177 -3.68 17.42 23.28
C ASP A 177 -3.31 16.10 23.97
N THR A 178 -4.05 15.02 23.65
CA THR A 178 -3.66 13.68 24.12
C THR A 178 -2.39 13.24 23.39
N PRO A 179 -1.47 12.49 24.04
CA PRO A 179 -0.25 12.02 23.39
C PRO A 179 -0.52 11.26 22.08
N ALA A 180 -1.58 10.46 22.05
CA ALA A 180 -1.97 9.70 20.86
C ALA A 180 -2.46 10.60 19.72
N ALA A 181 -3.32 11.59 20.01
CA ALA A 181 -3.81 12.51 18.99
C ALA A 181 -2.69 13.41 18.45
N VAL A 182 -1.80 13.91 19.32
CA VAL A 182 -0.62 14.68 18.91
C VAL A 182 0.29 13.83 18.01
N ALA A 183 0.57 12.58 18.38
CA ALA A 183 1.38 11.69 17.58
C ALA A 183 0.75 11.39 16.22
N ALA A 184 -0.57 11.16 16.15
CA ALA A 184 -1.27 10.94 14.89
C ALA A 184 -1.17 12.14 13.93
N ARG A 185 -1.29 13.37 14.46
CA ARG A 185 -1.08 14.60 13.66
C ARG A 185 0.35 14.74 13.18
N LYS A 186 1.35 14.38 14.00
CA LYS A 186 2.76 14.36 13.58
C LYS A 186 2.99 13.34 12.45
N ALA A 187 2.40 12.15 12.56
CA ALA A 187 2.49 11.13 11.52
C ALA A 187 1.89 11.61 10.19
N ALA A 188 0.67 12.16 10.23
CA ALA A 188 0.01 12.70 9.04
C ALA A 188 0.80 13.85 8.38
N ARG A 189 1.40 14.73 9.19
CA ARG A 189 2.28 15.81 8.70
C ARG A 189 3.56 15.29 8.06
N ALA A 190 4.15 14.24 8.61
CA ALA A 190 5.34 13.61 8.04
C ALA A 190 5.02 12.97 6.68
N MET A 191 3.90 12.27 6.54
CA MET A 191 3.44 11.75 5.24
C MET A 191 3.23 12.88 4.22
N ALA A 192 2.57 13.96 4.64
CA ALA A 192 2.35 15.13 3.78
C ALA A 192 3.63 15.86 3.40
N ALA A 193 4.66 15.81 4.25
CA ALA A 193 5.97 16.34 3.92
C ALA A 193 6.66 15.44 2.89
N ALA A 194 6.66 14.11 3.11
CA ALA A 194 7.24 13.14 2.19
C ALA A 194 6.65 13.24 0.78
N SER A 195 5.32 13.42 0.67
CA SER A 195 4.63 13.57 -0.62
C SER A 195 5.03 14.83 -1.40
N ARG A 196 5.64 15.83 -0.75
CA ARG A 196 6.04 17.11 -1.37
C ARG A 196 7.50 17.16 -1.79
N VAL A 197 8.30 16.17 -1.41
CA VAL A 197 9.70 16.08 -1.80
C VAL A 197 9.78 15.90 -3.32
N GLN A 198 10.44 16.82 -4.01
CA GLN A 198 10.53 16.80 -5.47
C GLN A 198 11.58 15.78 -5.94
N VAL A 199 11.30 15.08 -7.02
CA VAL A 199 12.22 14.09 -7.58
C VAL A 199 13.17 14.75 -8.57
N HIS A 200 14.39 15.08 -8.12
CA HIS A 200 15.47 15.60 -8.98
C HIS A 200 16.73 14.72 -8.99
N GLY A 201 16.86 13.76 -8.07
CA GLY A 201 17.96 12.80 -7.95
C GLY A 201 17.71 11.72 -6.88
N ASP A 202 18.78 10.98 -6.54
CA ASP A 202 18.75 9.85 -5.57
C ASP A 202 18.73 10.32 -4.10
N GLU A 203 19.22 11.53 -3.82
CA GLU A 203 19.27 12.10 -2.45
C GLU A 203 17.85 12.42 -1.95
N GLU A 204 16.97 12.85 -2.84
CA GLU A 204 15.58 13.18 -2.53
C GLU A 204 14.71 11.94 -2.28
N TRP A 205 15.14 10.75 -2.70
CA TRP A 205 14.47 9.50 -2.35
C TRP A 205 14.71 9.17 -0.88
N HIS A 206 15.92 9.41 -0.39
CA HIS A 206 16.27 9.21 1.02
C HIS A 206 15.55 10.23 1.92
N GLU A 207 15.45 11.50 1.52
CA GLU A 207 14.69 12.51 2.28
C GLU A 207 13.22 12.10 2.46
N ALA A 208 12.55 11.69 1.38
CA ALA A 208 11.16 11.25 1.45
C ALA A 208 11.01 9.96 2.29
N ALA A 209 11.95 9.03 2.19
CA ALA A 209 11.98 7.81 3.00
C ALA A 209 12.17 8.11 4.49
N GLU A 210 13.09 9.01 4.87
CA GLU A 210 13.28 9.46 6.26
C GLU A 210 12.00 10.07 6.84
N LEU A 211 11.29 10.88 6.05
CA LEU A 211 10.00 11.44 6.46
C LEU A 211 8.95 10.36 6.64
N LEU A 212 8.94 9.31 5.82
CA LEU A 212 8.06 8.15 6.04
C LEU A 212 8.46 7.32 7.26
N VAL A 213 9.74 7.21 7.60
CA VAL A 213 10.17 6.67 8.89
C VAL A 213 9.61 7.50 10.04
N GLY A 214 9.66 8.84 9.94
CA GLY A 214 8.99 9.72 10.89
C GLY A 214 7.48 9.49 10.99
N ALA A 215 6.81 9.24 9.85
CA ALA A 215 5.40 8.90 9.82
C ALA A 215 5.11 7.57 10.53
N ALA A 216 5.85 6.51 10.22
CA ALA A 216 5.72 5.19 10.83
C ALA A 216 6.03 5.22 12.34
N TRP A 217 7.06 5.98 12.75
CA TRP A 217 7.43 6.18 14.13
C TRP A 217 6.30 6.83 14.93
N HIS A 218 5.82 7.98 14.47
CA HIS A 218 4.74 8.70 15.14
C HIS A 218 3.40 7.95 15.05
N GLY A 219 3.15 7.24 13.95
CA GLY A 219 1.99 6.37 13.80
C GLY A 219 1.97 5.26 14.85
N SER A 220 3.11 4.60 15.09
CA SER A 220 3.26 3.57 16.12
C SER A 220 2.96 4.12 17.52
N VAL A 221 3.48 5.32 17.83
CA VAL A 221 3.16 6.00 19.09
C VAL A 221 1.67 6.32 19.20
N ALA A 222 1.05 6.81 18.11
CA ALA A 222 -0.39 7.08 18.06
C ALA A 222 -1.24 5.81 18.24
N ALA A 223 -0.74 4.67 17.76
CA ALA A 223 -1.31 3.34 17.97
C ALA A 223 -1.16 2.81 19.41
N GLY A 224 -0.39 3.50 20.26
CA GLY A 224 -0.05 3.07 21.61
C GLY A 224 0.93 1.90 21.62
N LEU A 225 1.82 1.84 20.62
CA LEU A 225 2.88 0.85 20.48
C LEU A 225 4.25 1.52 20.65
N PRO A 226 5.32 0.74 20.93
CA PRO A 226 6.68 1.22 20.79
C PRO A 226 6.92 1.78 19.37
N PRO A 227 7.82 2.77 19.20
CA PRO A 227 8.13 3.28 17.87
C PRO A 227 8.60 2.20 16.90
N LEU A 228 8.12 2.26 15.66
CA LEU A 228 8.41 1.29 14.59
C LEU A 228 8.08 -0.17 14.94
N HIS A 229 7.16 -0.41 15.87
CA HIS A 229 6.84 -1.76 16.32
C HIS A 229 6.30 -2.63 15.17
N GLY A 230 6.99 -3.73 14.89
CA GLY A 230 6.60 -4.67 13.83
C GLY A 230 6.99 -4.22 12.42
N LEU A 231 7.78 -3.15 12.29
CA LEU A 231 8.19 -2.58 11.00
C LEU A 231 9.70 -2.74 10.80
N SER A 232 10.15 -3.97 10.51
CA SER A 232 11.59 -4.30 10.45
C SER A 232 12.33 -3.50 9.38
N GLU A 233 11.77 -3.32 8.18
CA GLU A 233 12.45 -2.57 7.11
C GLU A 233 12.60 -1.08 7.47
N PHE A 234 11.64 -0.52 8.20
CA PHE A 234 11.75 0.84 8.74
C PHE A 234 12.78 0.94 9.87
N GLN A 235 12.90 -0.10 10.71
CA GLN A 235 13.92 -0.16 11.76
C GLN A 235 15.32 -0.25 11.13
N ASP A 236 15.51 -1.15 10.17
CA ASP A 236 16.77 -1.35 9.47
C ASP A 236 17.22 -0.07 8.76
N PHE A 237 16.29 0.62 8.07
CA PHE A 237 16.58 1.91 7.45
C PHE A 237 16.93 2.97 8.49
N PHE A 238 16.15 3.06 9.58
CA PHE A 238 16.41 4.01 10.65
C PHE A 238 17.79 3.81 11.26
N GLU A 239 18.18 2.57 11.57
CA GLU A 239 19.51 2.25 12.09
C GLU A 239 20.59 2.60 11.07
N THR A 240 20.45 2.20 9.81
CA THR A 240 21.47 2.42 8.77
C THR A 240 21.68 3.90 8.42
N VAL A 241 20.62 4.70 8.41
CA VAL A 241 20.66 6.11 8.00
C VAL A 241 20.92 7.04 9.20
N MET A 242 20.33 6.77 10.37
CA MET A 242 20.51 7.60 11.56
C MET A 242 21.78 7.27 12.35
N GLU A 243 22.32 6.04 12.30
CA GLU A 243 23.67 5.79 12.86
C GLU A 243 24.73 6.55 12.06
N ARG A 244 24.56 6.76 10.75
CA ARG A 244 25.43 7.63 9.96
C ARG A 244 25.35 9.10 10.35
N VAL A 245 24.26 9.57 10.95
CA VAL A 245 24.14 10.95 11.47
C VAL A 245 24.76 11.08 12.87
N LEU A 246 24.92 9.96 13.60
CA LEU A 246 25.56 9.93 14.92
C LEU A 246 27.06 9.59 14.87
N ASP A 247 27.55 8.97 13.80
CA ASP A 247 28.98 8.73 13.54
C ASP A 247 29.70 9.91 12.87
N VAL A 248 29.01 11.05 12.69
CA VAL A 248 29.64 12.35 12.42
C VAL A 248 29.69 13.14 13.72
N GLY A 249 30.66 12.80 14.58
CA GLY A 249 31.07 13.69 15.67
C GLY A 249 32.49 13.37 16.14
N PRO A 250 33.28 14.35 16.61
CA PRO A 250 33.10 15.81 16.62
C PRO A 250 33.78 16.57 15.46
#